data_AF-A0ABD3ED40-F1
#
_entry.id   AF-A0ABD3ED40-F1
#
_cell.length_a   1.000
_cell.length_b   1.000
_cell.length_c   1.000
_cell.angle_alpha   90.00
_cell.angle_beta   90.00
_cell.angle_gamma   90.00
#
_symmetry.space_group_name_H-M   'P 1'
#
loop_
_entity.id
_entity.type
_entity.pdbx_description
1 polymer ?
#
loop_
_entity_poly.entity_id
_entity_poly.type
_entity_poly.pdbx_seq_one_letter_code
_entity_poly.pdbx_strand_id
1 'polypeptide(L)'
;MGTNPNKYAGTLLLPEIGPDGLTRESPAIAYTEKIIEEEQLQLRKYIQENYTKIRDVERELANLSMEMKLTAGPKKAALEHIRKKIEMSTEKIRVAKLKEDEAKKAWEAGAKAVHDEEAIKQKLCEDLSSLVQESSNTQLSRLEELKRRLDALNPIRSSTSVVPDRSQRLVPATIPHQDSSTVRTSEPATVATKITISEANSTAIVNGQNPQISSDGEGRGKKKSSIQGRVKGIGAVPKGRGPAGPG
;
A
#
# COMPACT_ATOMS: atom_id res chain seq x y z
N MET A 1 61.22 -58.83 25.05
CA MET A 1 60.23 -57.91 25.64
C MET A 1 59.00 -57.91 24.76
N GLY A 2 57.84 -58.28 25.29
CA GLY A 2 56.57 -58.30 24.54
C GLY A 2 55.74 -59.53 24.90
N THR A 3 54.90 -59.37 25.90
CA THR A 3 54.17 -60.40 26.65
C THR A 3 53.05 -61.08 25.86
N ASN A 4 53.04 -62.41 25.90
CA ASN A 4 51.85 -63.24 25.71
C ASN A 4 50.86 -63.00 26.87
N PRO A 5 49.56 -62.83 26.59
CA PRO A 5 48.59 -63.55 27.39
C PRO A 5 47.44 -64.06 26.52
N ASN A 6 47.64 -65.22 25.86
CA ASN A 6 46.49 -66.02 25.45
C ASN A 6 45.93 -66.73 26.70
N LYS A 7 45.24 -65.96 27.55
CA LYS A 7 44.54 -66.40 28.77
C LYS A 7 43.06 -66.65 28.44
N TYR A 8 42.80 -67.44 27.41
CA TYR A 8 41.53 -68.16 27.30
C TYR A 8 41.87 -69.58 26.90
N ALA A 9 42.46 -70.31 27.85
CA ALA A 9 42.27 -71.75 27.88
C ALA A 9 40.75 -71.94 27.99
N GLY A 10 40.08 -72.02 26.83
CA GLY A 10 38.72 -72.50 26.75
C GLY A 10 38.70 -73.79 27.52
N THR A 11 37.98 -73.79 28.64
CA THR A 11 37.61 -75.01 29.33
C THR A 11 36.93 -75.85 28.26
N LEU A 12 37.64 -76.81 27.69
CA LEU A 12 37.06 -77.84 26.84
C LEU A 12 36.17 -78.66 27.77
N LEU A 13 34.96 -78.15 27.99
CA LEU A 13 33.88 -78.86 28.65
C LEU A 13 33.50 -79.98 27.68
N LEU A 14 34.21 -81.10 27.76
CA LEU A 14 33.89 -82.30 27.00
C LEU A 14 32.43 -82.68 27.31
N PRO A 15 31.65 -83.11 26.30
CA PRO A 15 30.34 -83.69 26.54
C PRO A 15 30.44 -84.81 27.58
N GLU A 16 29.61 -84.75 28.61
CA GLU A 16 29.54 -85.76 29.66
C GLU A 16 28.84 -87.00 29.08
N ILE A 17 29.59 -88.08 28.87
CA ILE A 17 29.05 -89.33 28.32
C ILE A 17 28.28 -90.05 29.42
N GLY A 18 26.97 -90.18 29.24
CA GLY A 18 26.10 -90.90 30.17
C GLY A 18 26.43 -92.40 30.22
N PRO A 19 25.94 -93.13 31.23
CA PRO A 19 26.14 -94.59 31.35
C PRO A 19 25.51 -95.39 30.19
N ASP A 20 24.71 -94.74 29.35
CA ASP A 20 24.10 -95.22 28.11
C ASP A 20 24.96 -94.97 26.85
N GLY A 21 26.15 -94.36 27.00
CA GLY A 21 27.04 -94.04 25.88
C GLY A 21 26.62 -92.81 25.08
N LEU A 22 25.60 -92.07 25.53
CA LEU A 22 25.11 -90.86 24.86
C LEU A 22 25.85 -89.63 25.37
N THR A 23 26.30 -88.78 24.46
CA THR A 23 26.91 -87.49 24.76
C THR A 23 25.85 -86.54 25.32
N ARG A 24 25.96 -86.15 26.60
CA ARG A 24 25.15 -85.09 27.21
C ARG A 24 25.95 -83.82 27.34
N GLU A 25 25.31 -82.71 27.01
CA GLU A 25 25.93 -81.40 27.15
C GLU A 25 25.90 -80.98 28.61
N SER A 26 27.02 -80.44 29.10
CA SER A 26 27.05 -79.89 30.46
C SER A 26 26.00 -78.78 30.58
N PRO A 27 25.21 -78.72 31.67
CA PRO A 27 24.17 -77.71 31.85
C PRO A 27 24.64 -76.26 31.63
N ALA A 28 25.92 -75.98 31.91
CA ALA A 28 26.54 -74.68 31.65
C ALA A 28 26.71 -74.39 30.14
N ILE A 29 27.09 -75.39 29.33
CA ILE A 29 27.24 -75.27 27.87
C ILE A 29 25.89 -75.00 27.23
N ALA A 30 24.88 -75.83 27.56
CA ALA A 30 23.54 -75.70 27.01
C ALA A 30 22.91 -74.33 27.34
N TYR A 31 23.16 -73.81 28.55
CA TYR A 31 22.71 -72.47 28.92
C TYR A 31 23.42 -71.36 28.11
N THR A 32 24.73 -71.46 27.93
CA THR A 32 25.47 -70.47 27.13
C THR A 32 25.12 -70.52 25.64
N GLU A 33 24.90 -71.71 25.08
CA GLU A 33 24.48 -71.89 23.69
C GLU A 33 23.11 -71.28 23.45
N LYS A 34 22.16 -71.49 24.37
CA LYS A 34 20.85 -70.85 24.32
C LYS A 34 20.94 -69.32 24.29
N ILE A 35 21.81 -68.71 25.10
CA ILE A 35 22.02 -67.25 25.08
C ILE A 35 22.58 -66.79 23.73
N ILE A 36 23.58 -67.50 23.20
CA ILE A 36 24.19 -67.18 21.91
C ILE A 36 23.14 -67.29 20.79
N GLU A 37 22.32 -68.32 20.78
CA GLU A 37 21.24 -68.48 19.80
C GLU A 37 20.23 -67.33 19.86
N GLU A 38 19.82 -66.92 21.07
CA GLU A 38 18.92 -65.79 21.29
C GLU A 38 19.53 -64.47 20.77
N GLU A 39 20.80 -64.20 21.07
CA GLU A 39 21.52 -63.01 20.56
C GLU A 39 21.67 -63.03 19.04
N GLN A 40 22.00 -64.19 18.45
CA GLN A 40 22.09 -64.36 17.00
C GLN A 40 20.74 -64.11 16.32
N LEU A 41 19.65 -64.59 16.91
CA LEU A 41 18.31 -64.34 16.42
C LEU A 41 17.94 -62.85 16.48
N GLN A 42 18.24 -62.18 17.59
CA GLN A 42 18.04 -60.73 17.74
C GLN A 42 18.85 -59.94 16.72
N LEU A 43 20.12 -60.29 16.50
CA LEU A 43 20.99 -59.63 15.54
C LEU A 43 20.45 -59.77 14.11
N ARG A 44 20.01 -60.98 13.72
CA ARG A 44 19.37 -61.21 12.41
C ARG A 44 18.11 -60.37 12.24
N LYS A 45 17.27 -60.28 13.27
CA LYS A 45 16.06 -59.43 13.24
C LYS A 45 16.43 -57.96 13.08
N TYR A 46 17.41 -57.47 13.84
CA TYR A 46 17.89 -56.09 13.77
C TYR A 46 18.45 -55.76 12.39
N ILE A 47 19.27 -56.65 11.82
CA ILE A 47 19.82 -56.49 10.47
C ILE A 47 18.69 -56.43 9.44
N GLN A 48 17.76 -57.38 9.48
CA GLN A 48 16.62 -57.43 8.56
C GLN A 48 15.75 -56.17 8.64
N GLU A 49 15.48 -55.68 9.85
CA GLU A 49 14.72 -54.46 10.06
C GLU A 49 15.45 -53.23 9.50
N ASN A 50 16.77 -53.12 9.73
CA ASN A 50 17.57 -52.02 9.17
C ASN A 50 17.61 -52.05 7.63
N TYR A 51 17.81 -53.22 7.02
CA TYR A 51 17.79 -53.34 5.55
C TYR A 51 16.40 -53.05 4.97
N THR A 52 15.33 -53.33 5.71
CA THR A 52 13.96 -52.97 5.29
C THR A 52 13.80 -51.45 5.34
N LYS A 53 14.21 -50.80 6.44
CA LYS A 53 14.17 -49.33 6.59
C LYS A 53 14.97 -48.61 5.51
N ILE A 54 16.19 -49.09 5.21
CA ILE A 54 17.03 -48.52 4.15
C ILE A 54 16.30 -48.59 2.81
N ARG A 55 15.74 -49.75 2.46
CA ARG A 55 15.00 -49.91 1.18
C ARG A 55 13.75 -49.05 1.08
N ASP A 56 13.07 -48.80 2.19
CA ASP A 56 11.90 -47.92 2.18
C ASP A 56 12.32 -46.46 1.96
N VAL A 57 13.38 -45.98 2.62
CA VAL A 57 13.96 -44.65 2.39
C VAL A 57 14.46 -44.48 0.96
N GLU A 58 15.14 -45.48 0.41
CA GLU A 58 15.60 -45.46 -1.00
C GLU A 58 14.41 -45.33 -1.97
N ARG A 59 13.30 -46.01 -1.70
CA ARG A 59 12.09 -45.93 -2.50
C ARG A 59 11.44 -44.54 -2.41
N GLU A 60 11.38 -43.96 -1.22
CA GLU A 60 10.88 -42.60 -1.01
C GLU A 60 11.74 -41.56 -1.74
N LEU A 61 13.07 -41.68 -1.66
CA LEU A 61 13.99 -40.80 -2.39
C LEU A 61 13.83 -40.93 -3.91
N ALA A 62 13.67 -42.15 -4.43
CA ALA A 62 13.42 -42.37 -5.84
C ALA A 62 12.09 -41.74 -6.29
N ASN A 63 11.03 -41.90 -5.49
CA ASN A 63 9.73 -41.29 -5.74
C ASN A 63 9.81 -39.76 -5.73
N LEU A 64 10.45 -39.18 -4.73
CA LEU A 64 10.62 -37.72 -4.61
C LEU A 64 11.42 -37.17 -5.80
N SER A 65 12.49 -37.85 -6.21
CA SER A 65 13.29 -37.46 -7.38
C SER A 65 12.45 -37.46 -8.66
N MET A 66 11.60 -38.48 -8.85
CA MET A 66 10.69 -38.57 -10.00
C MET A 66 9.67 -37.43 -9.97
N GLU A 67 9.05 -37.17 -8.81
CA GLU A 67 8.08 -36.08 -8.64
C GLU A 67 8.71 -34.72 -8.97
N MET A 68 9.92 -34.44 -8.47
CA MET A 68 10.64 -33.22 -8.79
C MET A 68 10.88 -33.08 -10.30
N LYS A 69 11.26 -34.16 -11.00
CA LYS A 69 11.47 -34.15 -12.46
C LYS A 69 10.18 -33.90 -13.24
N LEU A 70 9.08 -34.55 -12.85
CA LEU A 70 7.78 -34.39 -13.51
C LEU A 70 7.17 -32.99 -13.29
N THR A 71 7.40 -32.39 -12.12
CA THR A 71 6.82 -31.10 -11.74
C THR A 71 7.71 -29.90 -12.05
N ALA A 72 9.00 -30.11 -12.35
CA ALA A 72 9.95 -29.03 -12.64
C ALA A 72 9.51 -28.13 -13.80
N GLY A 73 8.97 -28.71 -14.88
CA GLY A 73 8.51 -27.97 -16.06
C GLY A 73 7.36 -27.01 -15.75
N PRO A 74 6.20 -27.52 -15.28
CA PRO A 74 5.05 -26.69 -14.91
C PRO A 74 5.40 -25.63 -13.85
N LYS A 75 6.19 -25.99 -12.83
CA LYS A 75 6.63 -25.05 -11.78
C LYS A 75 7.50 -23.93 -12.35
N LYS A 76 8.47 -24.25 -13.21
CA LYS A 76 9.32 -23.27 -13.88
C LYS A 76 8.52 -22.35 -14.81
N ALA A 77 7.57 -22.90 -15.58
CA ALA A 77 6.72 -22.12 -16.47
C ALA A 77 5.84 -21.13 -15.70
N ALA A 78 5.27 -21.55 -14.56
CA ALA A 78 4.48 -20.67 -13.70
C ALA A 78 5.33 -19.52 -13.12
N LEU A 79 6.54 -19.83 -12.63
CA LEU A 79 7.48 -18.81 -12.13
C LEU A 79 7.88 -17.80 -13.22
N GLU A 80 8.20 -18.29 -14.42
CA GLU A 80 8.58 -17.45 -15.56
C GLU A 80 7.42 -16.55 -16.02
N HIS A 81 6.19 -17.07 -16.02
CA HIS A 81 5.00 -16.27 -16.33
C HIS A 81 4.79 -15.14 -15.30
N ILE A 82 4.95 -15.44 -14.00
CA ILE A 82 4.87 -14.41 -12.94
C ILE A 82 5.97 -13.37 -13.11
N ARG A 83 7.21 -13.80 -13.41
CA ARG A 83 8.34 -12.89 -13.69
C ARG A 83 8.00 -11.92 -14.83
N LYS A 84 7.49 -12.43 -15.95
CA LYS A 84 7.08 -11.60 -17.09
C LYS A 84 5.94 -10.64 -16.74
N LYS A 85 4.96 -11.08 -15.94
CA LYS A 85 3.88 -10.20 -15.45
C LYS A 85 4.43 -9.06 -14.59
N ILE A 86 5.40 -9.34 -13.73
CA ILE A 86 6.07 -8.31 -12.91
C ILE A 86 6.80 -7.32 -13.82
N GLU A 87 7.59 -7.80 -14.77
CA GLU A 87 8.34 -6.94 -15.71
C GLU A 87 7.41 -6.00 -16.50
N MET A 88 6.34 -6.55 -17.08
CA MET A 88 5.34 -5.73 -17.78
C MET A 88 4.66 -4.72 -16.84
N SER A 89 4.38 -5.10 -15.60
CA SER A 89 3.77 -4.19 -14.61
C SER A 89 4.73 -3.06 -14.23
N THR A 90 6.01 -3.36 -14.04
CA THR A 90 7.06 -2.37 -13.75
C THR A 90 7.19 -1.37 -14.90
N GLU A 91 7.17 -1.83 -16.15
CA GLU A 91 7.25 -0.92 -17.30
C GLU A 91 6.01 -0.02 -17.41
N LYS A 92 4.80 -0.56 -17.14
CA LYS A 92 3.58 0.25 -17.06
C LYS A 92 3.68 1.33 -15.98
N ILE A 93 4.22 0.99 -14.81
CA ILE A 93 4.45 1.95 -13.72
C ILE A 93 5.42 3.04 -14.17
N ARG A 94 6.51 2.68 -14.86
CA ARG A 94 7.49 3.64 -15.37
C ARG A 94 6.85 4.65 -16.34
N VAL A 95 6.05 4.17 -17.29
CA VAL A 95 5.32 5.03 -18.24
C VAL A 95 4.30 5.91 -17.53
N ALA A 96 3.58 5.38 -16.54
CA ALA A 96 2.63 6.15 -15.76
C ALA A 96 3.31 7.26 -14.96
N LYS A 97 4.45 6.99 -14.33
CA LYS A 97 5.24 8.00 -13.60
C LYS A 97 5.75 9.12 -14.50
N LEU A 98 6.23 8.79 -15.70
CA LEU A 98 6.65 9.82 -16.65
C LEU A 98 5.50 10.77 -17.00
N LYS A 99 4.29 10.23 -17.21
CA LYS A 99 3.10 11.05 -17.46
C LYS A 99 2.66 11.86 -16.24
N GLU A 100 2.79 11.30 -15.04
CA GLU A 100 2.55 12.00 -13.78
C GLU A 100 3.46 13.21 -13.65
N ASP A 101 4.76 13.05 -13.92
CA ASP A 101 5.75 14.13 -13.87
C ASP A 101 5.46 15.23 -14.91
N GLU A 102 5.08 14.85 -16.13
CA GLU A 102 4.66 15.79 -17.17
C GLU A 102 3.41 16.58 -16.78
N ALA A 103 2.39 15.90 -16.26
CA ALA A 103 1.16 16.53 -15.79
C ALA A 103 1.42 17.47 -14.61
N LYS A 104 2.29 17.07 -13.68
CA LYS A 104 2.71 17.89 -12.54
C LYS A 104 3.41 19.16 -13.01
N LYS A 105 4.34 19.06 -13.95
CA LYS A 105 5.03 20.23 -14.53
C LYS A 105 4.05 21.19 -15.21
N ALA A 106 3.08 20.67 -15.96
CA ALA A 106 2.06 21.49 -16.60
C ALA A 106 1.15 22.18 -15.57
N TRP A 107 0.79 21.47 -14.51
CA TRP A 107 0.00 22.02 -13.40
C TRP A 107 0.76 23.13 -12.66
N GLU A 108 2.05 22.93 -12.35
CA GLU A 108 2.90 23.94 -11.72
C GLU A 108 3.03 25.20 -12.59
N ALA A 109 3.21 25.04 -13.90
CA ALA A 109 3.26 26.16 -14.83
C ALA A 109 1.93 26.93 -14.89
N GLY A 110 0.79 26.22 -14.92
CA GLY A 110 -0.53 26.82 -14.88
C GLY A 110 -0.81 27.56 -13.57
N ALA A 111 -0.45 26.96 -12.43
CA ALA A 111 -0.59 27.56 -11.11
C ALA A 111 0.23 28.86 -10.99
N LYS A 112 1.45 28.86 -11.51
CA LYS A 112 2.28 30.06 -11.55
C LYS A 112 1.64 31.17 -12.39
N ALA A 113 1.14 30.83 -13.59
CA ALA A 113 0.48 31.82 -14.45
C ALA A 113 -0.75 32.46 -13.78
N VAL A 114 -1.56 31.67 -13.07
CA VAL A 114 -2.69 32.20 -12.29
C VAL A 114 -2.21 33.16 -11.21
N HIS A 115 -1.19 32.78 -10.45
CA HIS A 115 -0.63 33.64 -9.40
C HIS A 115 -0.07 34.96 -9.96
N ASP A 116 0.64 34.91 -11.10
CA ASP A 116 1.19 36.09 -11.75
C ASP A 116 0.06 37.03 -12.22
N GLU A 117 -1.02 36.50 -12.82
CA GLU A 117 -2.21 37.28 -13.21
C GLU A 117 -2.96 37.84 -12.00
N GLU A 118 -3.06 37.09 -10.90
CA GLU A 118 -3.66 37.58 -9.65
C GLU A 118 -2.87 38.74 -9.04
N ALA A 119 -1.53 38.68 -9.10
CA ALA A 119 -0.66 39.77 -8.65
C ALA A 119 -0.82 41.02 -9.52
N ILE A 120 -0.92 40.86 -10.85
CA ILE A 120 -1.19 41.97 -11.77
C ILE A 120 -2.55 42.60 -11.46
N LYS A 121 -3.59 41.77 -11.29
CA LYS A 121 -4.94 42.23 -10.93
C LYS A 121 -4.91 43.01 -9.61
N GLN A 122 -4.24 42.49 -8.59
CA GLN A 122 -4.13 43.14 -7.28
C GLN A 122 -3.49 44.52 -7.39
N LYS A 123 -2.39 44.63 -8.14
CA LYS A 123 -1.73 45.91 -8.42
C LYS A 123 -2.66 46.90 -9.11
N LEU A 124 -3.42 46.46 -10.11
CA LEU A 124 -4.38 47.33 -10.81
C LEU A 124 -5.49 47.82 -9.87
N CYS A 125 -5.95 46.98 -8.95
CA CYS A 125 -6.91 47.40 -7.92
C CYS A 125 -6.31 48.46 -6.98
N GLU A 126 -5.05 48.31 -6.58
CA GLU A 126 -4.33 49.29 -5.76
C GLU A 126 -4.11 50.62 -6.49
N ASP A 127 -3.70 50.58 -7.76
CA ASP A 127 -3.53 51.75 -8.61
C ASP A 127 -4.86 52.51 -8.80
N LEU A 128 -5.95 51.78 -9.06
CA LEU A 128 -7.29 52.38 -9.17
C LEU A 128 -7.74 53.03 -7.86
N SER A 129 -7.55 52.35 -6.73
CA SER A 129 -7.87 52.90 -5.41
C SER A 129 -7.08 54.17 -5.13
N SER A 130 -5.80 54.19 -5.49
CA SER A 130 -4.92 55.35 -5.33
C SER A 130 -5.38 56.52 -6.20
N LEU A 131 -5.73 56.29 -7.46
CA LEU A 131 -6.25 57.31 -8.37
C LEU A 131 -7.57 57.92 -7.88
N VAL A 132 -8.49 57.09 -7.39
CA VAL A 132 -9.76 57.55 -6.82
C VAL A 132 -9.51 58.44 -5.60
N GLN A 133 -8.61 58.02 -4.70
CA GLN A 133 -8.26 58.79 -3.52
C GLN A 133 -7.57 60.13 -3.88
N GLU A 134 -6.62 60.12 -4.82
CA GLU A 134 -5.91 61.32 -5.28
C GLU A 134 -6.87 62.31 -5.95
N SER A 135 -7.77 61.82 -6.82
CA SER A 135 -8.80 62.64 -7.46
C SER A 135 -9.71 63.29 -6.41
N SER A 136 -10.19 62.51 -5.43
CA SER A 136 -11.02 63.03 -4.34
C SER A 136 -10.29 64.08 -3.51
N ASN A 137 -9.04 63.81 -3.11
CA ASN A 137 -8.22 64.75 -2.35
C ASN A 137 -7.94 66.04 -3.14
N THR A 138 -7.70 65.93 -4.44
CA THR A 138 -7.49 67.08 -5.33
C THR A 138 -8.75 67.93 -5.45
N GLN A 139 -9.92 67.29 -5.64
CA GLN A 139 -11.20 67.98 -5.68
C GLN A 139 -11.53 68.66 -4.35
N LEU A 140 -11.29 67.99 -3.23
CA LEU A 140 -11.46 68.55 -1.88
C LEU A 140 -10.57 69.78 -1.68
N SER A 141 -9.28 69.67 -1.98
CA SER A 141 -8.30 70.77 -1.86
C SER A 141 -8.73 71.99 -2.67
N ARG A 142 -9.25 71.77 -3.90
CA ARG A 142 -9.75 72.84 -4.77
C ARG A 142 -11.03 73.47 -4.21
N LEU A 143 -11.95 72.68 -3.65
CA LEU A 143 -13.14 73.20 -3.00
C LEU A 143 -12.81 74.03 -1.75
N GLU A 144 -11.86 73.57 -0.93
CA GLU A 144 -11.36 74.32 0.22
C GLU A 144 -10.70 75.64 -0.19
N GLU A 145 -9.95 75.65 -1.29
CA GLU A 145 -9.39 76.88 -1.83
C GLU A 145 -10.47 77.86 -2.32
N LEU A 146 -11.45 77.38 -3.09
CA LEU A 146 -12.57 78.21 -3.53
C LEU A 146 -13.36 78.77 -2.35
N LYS A 147 -13.57 77.97 -1.31
CA LYS A 147 -14.17 78.42 -0.05
C LYS A 147 -13.33 79.52 0.60
N ARG A 148 -12.01 79.35 0.75
CA ARG A 148 -11.10 80.38 1.27
C ARG A 148 -11.17 81.68 0.46
N ARG A 149 -11.23 81.59 -0.88
CA ARG A 149 -11.36 82.76 -1.76
C ARG A 149 -12.72 83.44 -1.60
N LEU A 150 -13.81 82.69 -1.47
CA LEU A 150 -15.15 83.23 -1.24
C LEU A 150 -15.25 83.94 0.11
N ASP A 151 -14.65 83.38 1.15
CA ASP A 151 -14.58 83.99 2.49
C ASP A 151 -13.78 85.31 2.43
N ALA A 152 -12.67 85.35 1.68
CA ALA A 152 -11.88 86.56 1.49
C ALA A 152 -12.59 87.68 0.69
N LEU A 153 -13.49 87.31 -0.23
CA LEU A 153 -14.32 88.26 -0.98
C LEU A 153 -15.52 88.79 -0.18
N ASN A 154 -15.85 88.15 0.96
CA ASN A 154 -16.83 88.63 1.93
C ASN A 154 -16.17 89.09 3.24
N PRO A 155 -15.25 90.09 3.23
CA PRO A 155 -14.58 90.54 4.45
C PRO A 155 -15.55 91.19 5.47
N ILE A 156 -16.77 91.55 5.06
CA ILE A 156 -17.76 92.29 5.88
C ILE A 156 -18.75 91.36 6.62
N ARG A 157 -18.31 90.17 7.04
CA ARG A 157 -19.06 89.34 8.02
C ARG A 157 -18.27 88.96 9.26
N SER A 158 -17.12 89.60 9.50
CA SER A 158 -16.36 89.46 10.75
C SER A 158 -16.63 90.57 11.77
N SER A 159 -17.73 91.33 11.63
CA SER A 159 -18.11 92.34 12.62
C SER A 159 -19.61 92.40 12.78
N THR A 160 -20.04 92.36 14.04
CA THR A 160 -21.41 92.43 14.58
C THR A 160 -22.04 91.08 14.93
N SER A 161 -21.70 90.59 16.12
CA SER A 161 -22.67 89.95 17.01
C SER A 161 -22.48 90.53 18.40
N VAL A 162 -23.26 91.56 18.66
CA VAL A 162 -23.43 92.28 19.92
C VAL A 162 -24.41 91.48 20.80
N VAL A 163 -24.02 91.31 22.07
CA VAL A 163 -24.86 91.10 23.29
C VAL A 163 -25.57 89.74 23.48
N PRO A 164 -25.41 89.10 24.67
CA PRO A 164 -26.30 88.04 25.11
C PRO A 164 -27.54 88.67 25.74
N ASP A 165 -28.74 88.38 25.22
CA ASP A 165 -29.97 88.60 25.99
C ASP A 165 -30.88 87.37 26.04
N ARG A 166 -31.52 87.32 27.19
CA ARG A 166 -32.13 86.28 27.97
C ARG A 166 -33.61 86.14 27.60
N SER A 167 -34.07 84.88 27.60
CA SER A 167 -35.44 84.43 27.92
C SER A 167 -36.56 84.57 26.87
N GLN A 168 -37.10 83.41 26.44
CA GLN A 168 -38.42 82.85 26.79
C GLN A 168 -38.70 81.63 25.87
N ARG A 169 -38.52 80.38 26.31
CA ARG A 169 -39.48 79.50 27.02
C ARG A 169 -40.72 79.12 26.18
N LEU A 170 -40.80 77.84 25.75
CA LEU A 170 -41.89 76.86 26.03
C LEU A 170 -41.78 75.58 25.13
N VAL A 171 -41.25 74.49 25.72
CA VAL A 171 -41.61 73.03 25.71
C VAL A 171 -42.54 72.39 24.63
N PRO A 172 -42.64 71.02 24.52
CA PRO A 172 -41.68 69.90 24.70
C PRO A 172 -41.85 68.75 23.66
N ALA A 173 -41.12 67.64 23.84
CA ALA A 173 -41.33 66.24 23.38
C ALA A 173 -40.11 65.72 22.58
N THR A 174 -39.41 64.62 22.86
CA THR A 174 -39.55 63.49 23.80
C THR A 174 -38.16 62.84 23.93
N ILE A 175 -37.79 62.48 25.17
CA ILE A 175 -36.63 61.67 25.62
C ILE A 175 -37.06 60.17 25.59
N PRO A 176 -36.22 59.09 25.66
CA PRO A 176 -34.76 58.94 25.86
C PRO A 176 -34.04 57.95 24.90
N HIS A 177 -32.70 57.93 24.94
CA HIS A 177 -31.88 56.71 25.24
C HIS A 177 -30.39 57.12 25.20
N GLN A 178 -29.73 57.37 26.34
CA GLN A 178 -28.99 56.43 27.21
C GLN A 178 -27.89 55.61 26.54
N ASP A 179 -26.66 56.10 26.76
CA ASP A 179 -25.45 55.45 27.27
C ASP A 179 -25.30 53.93 27.30
N SER A 180 -24.03 53.55 27.07
CA SER A 180 -23.26 52.48 27.72
C SER A 180 -23.34 51.05 27.17
N SER A 181 -22.17 50.61 26.69
CA SER A 181 -21.55 49.27 26.80
C SER A 181 -22.44 48.07 27.13
N THR A 182 -22.36 46.99 26.33
CA THR A 182 -22.00 45.61 26.75
C THR A 182 -22.19 44.59 25.61
N VAL A 183 -21.29 43.61 25.61
CA VAL A 183 -21.16 42.37 24.81
C VAL A 183 -22.41 41.44 24.86
N ARG A 184 -22.68 40.70 23.76
CA ARG A 184 -23.06 39.24 23.62
C ARG A 184 -23.97 38.98 22.40
N THR A 185 -23.50 38.28 21.35
CA THR A 185 -23.56 36.82 21.05
C THR A 185 -24.90 36.29 20.51
N SER A 186 -24.93 35.84 19.25
CA SER A 186 -25.52 34.54 18.84
C SER A 186 -25.12 34.15 17.40
N GLU A 187 -24.77 32.88 17.29
CA GLU A 187 -24.33 32.05 16.14
C GLU A 187 -25.54 31.67 15.22
N PRO A 188 -25.38 31.05 14.00
CA PRO A 188 -24.74 29.72 13.86
C PRO A 188 -24.00 29.33 12.54
N ALA A 189 -23.11 28.33 12.70
CA ALA A 189 -22.70 27.21 11.82
C ALA A 189 -22.21 27.50 10.37
N THR A 190 -21.09 26.97 9.87
CA THR A 190 -20.79 25.52 9.73
C THR A 190 -19.32 25.29 9.28
N VAL A 191 -18.59 24.47 10.06
CA VAL A 191 -17.50 23.51 9.73
C VAL A 191 -16.57 23.80 8.53
N ALA A 192 -15.28 24.08 8.83
CA ALA A 192 -14.17 23.81 7.90
C ALA A 192 -12.94 23.25 8.66
N THR A 193 -12.70 21.96 8.45
CA THR A 193 -11.58 21.18 8.98
C THR A 193 -10.28 21.61 8.28
N LYS A 194 -9.32 22.15 9.05
CA LYS A 194 -7.95 22.44 8.59
C LYS A 194 -7.05 21.26 9.00
N ILE A 195 -6.55 20.51 8.02
CA ILE A 195 -5.49 19.51 8.23
C ILE A 195 -4.15 20.22 8.03
N THR A 196 -3.40 20.38 9.12
CA THR A 196 -1.97 20.71 9.11
C THR A 196 -1.23 19.41 9.36
N ILE A 197 -0.39 18.97 8.41
CA ILE A 197 0.53 17.85 8.62
C ILE A 197 1.83 18.45 9.15
N SER A 198 2.14 18.16 10.40
CA SER A 198 3.46 18.36 11.00
C SER A 198 4.09 17.00 11.29
N GLU A 199 5.31 16.88 10.80
CA GLU A 199 6.24 15.75 10.85
C GLU A 199 6.78 15.53 12.28
N ALA A 200 6.72 14.29 12.79
CA ALA A 200 7.57 13.83 13.89
C ALA A 200 7.62 12.28 13.95
N ASN A 201 8.85 11.77 14.00
CA ASN A 201 9.25 10.36 14.12
C ASN A 201 8.69 9.65 15.36
N SER A 202 8.31 8.37 15.24
CA SER A 202 8.96 7.22 15.92
C SER A 202 8.21 5.89 15.75
N THR A 203 9.02 4.84 15.76
CA THR A 203 8.80 3.40 15.57
C THR A 203 7.74 2.71 16.46
N ALA A 204 6.97 1.76 15.89
CA ALA A 204 6.58 0.51 16.57
C ALA A 204 6.05 -0.56 15.59
N ILE A 205 6.56 -1.77 15.76
CA ILE A 205 6.27 -3.04 15.09
C ILE A 205 5.01 -3.66 15.72
N VAL A 206 4.13 -4.32 14.92
CA VAL A 206 3.52 -5.65 15.20
C VAL A 206 2.35 -5.97 14.24
N ASN A 207 2.58 -7.02 13.45
CA ASN A 207 1.74 -8.18 13.14
C ASN A 207 0.26 -8.01 12.71
N GLY A 208 -0.09 -8.72 11.62
CA GLY A 208 -1.37 -8.59 10.93
C GLY A 208 -2.46 -9.57 11.35
N GLN A 209 -3.58 -9.49 10.62
CA GLN A 209 -4.58 -10.53 10.43
C GLN A 209 -5.64 -10.03 9.42
N ASN A 210 -5.89 -10.83 8.39
CA ASN A 210 -7.14 -10.89 7.63
C ASN A 210 -7.90 -12.13 8.20
N PRO A 211 -9.25 -12.14 8.30
CA PRO A 211 -10.07 -12.58 7.17
C PRO A 211 -11.44 -11.87 7.00
N GLN A 212 -11.84 -11.71 5.73
CA GLN A 212 -13.18 -11.68 5.07
C GLN A 212 -14.49 -11.48 5.87
N ILE A 213 -15.47 -10.78 5.27
CA ILE A 213 -16.73 -11.33 4.64
C ILE A 213 -17.72 -10.20 4.20
N SER A 214 -18.20 -10.32 2.94
CA SER A 214 -19.55 -10.04 2.34
C SER A 214 -20.27 -8.68 2.42
N SER A 215 -20.67 -8.13 1.26
CA SER A 215 -22.10 -8.10 0.84
C SER A 215 -22.31 -7.59 -0.60
N ASP A 216 -23.16 -8.34 -1.30
CA ASP A 216 -24.08 -8.12 -2.43
C ASP A 216 -23.96 -6.95 -3.43
N GLY A 217 -24.11 -7.34 -4.71
CA GLY A 217 -24.35 -6.47 -5.87
C GLY A 217 -24.71 -7.30 -7.11
N GLU A 218 -25.93 -7.83 -7.12
CA GLU A 218 -26.55 -8.66 -8.17
C GLU A 218 -26.92 -7.86 -9.43
N GLY A 219 -26.66 -8.39 -10.65
CA GLY A 219 -27.01 -7.67 -11.88
C GLY A 219 -26.71 -8.32 -13.25
N ARG A 220 -27.42 -9.41 -13.58
CA ARG A 220 -27.92 -9.80 -14.93
C ARG A 220 -26.97 -9.90 -16.15
N GLY A 221 -26.85 -11.12 -16.71
CA GLY A 221 -26.53 -11.37 -18.13
C GLY A 221 -26.43 -12.87 -18.49
N LYS A 222 -27.27 -13.37 -19.39
CA LYS A 222 -27.62 -14.80 -19.59
C LYS A 222 -26.66 -15.58 -20.53
N LYS A 223 -26.37 -16.85 -20.17
CA LYS A 223 -26.22 -18.13 -20.95
C LYS A 223 -25.72 -18.06 -22.42
N LYS A 224 -24.89 -18.97 -22.98
CA LYS A 224 -24.83 -20.45 -22.88
C LYS A 224 -23.56 -20.98 -23.60
N SER A 225 -23.14 -22.17 -23.20
CA SER A 225 -22.03 -23.03 -23.64
C SER A 225 -21.89 -23.36 -25.13
N SER A 226 -20.66 -23.57 -25.61
CA SER A 226 -20.32 -24.72 -26.48
C SER A 226 -18.81 -25.01 -26.52
N ILE A 227 -18.41 -26.20 -26.06
CA ILE A 227 -17.10 -26.81 -26.30
C ILE A 227 -17.34 -28.02 -27.20
N GLN A 228 -16.65 -28.10 -28.34
CA GLN A 228 -16.24 -29.28 -29.11
C GLN A 228 -15.59 -28.74 -30.40
N GLY A 229 -14.30 -28.92 -30.67
CA GLY A 229 -13.65 -30.16 -31.12
C GLY A 229 -13.23 -29.98 -32.59
N ARG A 230 -11.94 -29.78 -32.90
CA ARG A 230 -10.98 -30.80 -33.39
C ARG A 230 -10.91 -30.88 -34.94
N VAL A 231 -9.68 -30.84 -35.48
CA VAL A 231 -9.21 -31.36 -36.81
C VAL A 231 -9.44 -30.43 -38.03
N LYS A 232 -8.41 -29.79 -38.65
CA LYS A 232 -7.34 -30.24 -39.59
C LYS A 232 -7.79 -30.30 -41.07
N GLY A 233 -7.05 -29.61 -41.96
CA GLY A 233 -7.15 -29.74 -43.44
C GLY A 233 -7.13 -28.37 -44.15
N ILE A 234 -5.97 -27.81 -44.52
CA ILE A 234 -5.30 -27.93 -45.85
C ILE A 234 -6.08 -27.24 -46.99
N GLY A 235 -5.56 -26.07 -47.40
CA GLY A 235 -5.27 -25.66 -48.79
C GLY A 235 -6.40 -25.47 -49.82
N ALA A 236 -6.50 -24.27 -50.39
CA ALA A 236 -6.49 -24.02 -51.85
C ALA A 236 -6.64 -22.52 -52.21
N VAL A 237 -6.04 -22.16 -53.33
CA VAL A 237 -5.68 -20.85 -53.92
C VAL A 237 -6.86 -20.10 -54.57
N PRO A 238 -6.85 -18.75 -54.68
CA PRO A 238 -7.92 -18.00 -55.36
C PRO A 238 -7.75 -17.99 -56.89
N LYS A 239 -8.84 -18.19 -57.63
CA LYS A 239 -8.95 -17.89 -59.07
C LYS A 239 -10.34 -17.30 -59.35
N GLY A 240 -10.37 -16.02 -59.74
CA GLY A 240 -11.56 -15.35 -60.28
C GLY A 240 -11.12 -14.33 -61.33
N ARG A 241 -11.17 -14.74 -62.60
CA ARG A 241 -10.81 -13.97 -63.80
C ARG A 241 -12.13 -13.47 -64.41
N GLY A 242 -12.36 -12.16 -64.44
CA GLY A 242 -13.48 -11.53 -65.16
C GLY A 242 -13.05 -11.07 -66.56
N PRO A 243 -13.93 -11.13 -67.59
CA PRO A 243 -13.56 -10.90 -68.98
C PRO A 243 -13.68 -9.44 -69.42
N ALA A 244 -12.92 -9.12 -70.47
CA ALA A 244 -12.98 -7.87 -71.23
C ALA A 244 -14.17 -7.86 -72.21
N GLY A 245 -14.75 -6.68 -72.44
CA GLY A 245 -15.73 -6.40 -73.49
C GLY A 245 -15.32 -5.16 -74.30
N PRO A 246 -15.55 -5.12 -75.62
CA PRO A 246 -15.01 -4.13 -76.53
C PRO A 246 -15.96 -2.96 -76.80
N GLY A 247 -15.41 -1.80 -77.14
CA GLY A 247 -16.13 -0.60 -77.59
C GLY A 247 -15.20 0.59 -77.66
#